data_AF-A0A1B8DFC4-F1
#
_entry.id   AF-A0A1B8DFC4-F1
#
_cell.length_a   1.000
_cell.length_b   1.000
_cell.length_c   1.000
_cell.angle_alpha   90.00
_cell.angle_beta   90.00
_cell.angle_gamma   90.00
#
_symmetry.space_group_name_H-M   'P 1'
#
loop_
_entity.id
_entity.type
_entity.pdbx_description
1 polymer ?
#
loop_
_entity_poly.entity_id
_entity_poly.type
_entity_poly.pdbx_seq_one_letter_code
_entity_poly.pdbx_strand_id
1 'polypeptide(L)'
;MKLLVFTLIALLQLAQSCIVTFEGIFTPWNGHMTAKVTSGGHQVCHLDEFIRSKRDPYWLNCEDNKYAWISQDGSRFAYAANGVDYHGVPTRTPMNDEDNNIKLYWDACRM
;
A
#
# COMPACT_ATOMS: atom_id res chain seq x y z
N MET A 1 -1.01 -21.38 33.54
CA MET A 1 -0.79 -21.77 32.13
C MET A 1 -1.57 -20.97 31.07
N LYS A 2 -2.53 -20.10 31.42
CA LYS A 2 -3.22 -19.26 30.41
C LYS A 2 -2.44 -18.03 29.95
N LEU A 3 -1.65 -17.39 30.82
CA LEU A 3 -0.92 -16.15 30.47
C LEU A 3 0.14 -16.32 29.36
N LEU A 4 0.88 -17.43 29.35
CA LEU A 4 1.96 -17.65 28.38
C LEU A 4 1.46 -17.80 26.93
N VAL A 5 0.23 -18.27 26.75
CA VAL A 5 -0.38 -18.42 25.42
C VAL A 5 -0.77 -17.06 24.86
N PHE A 6 -1.28 -16.15 25.69
CA PHE A 6 -1.63 -14.79 25.25
C PHE A 6 -0.41 -13.96 24.85
N THR A 7 0.71 -14.07 25.58
CA THR A 7 1.96 -13.39 25.20
C THR A 7 2.56 -13.94 23.91
N LEU A 8 2.48 -15.26 23.69
CA LEU A 8 2.98 -15.88 22.46
C LEU A 8 2.15 -15.48 21.22
N ILE A 9 0.83 -15.40 21.35
CA ILE A 9 -0.07 -14.94 20.28
C ILE A 9 0.17 -13.46 19.97
N ALA A 10 0.35 -12.62 20.99
CA ALA A 10 0.67 -11.20 20.80
C ALA A 10 2.04 -11.01 20.11
N LEU A 11 3.04 -11.83 20.43
CA LEU A 11 4.35 -11.84 19.77
C LEU A 11 4.28 -12.33 18.31
N LEU A 12 3.43 -13.32 18.00
CA LEU A 12 3.19 -13.74 16.61
C LEU A 12 2.46 -12.68 15.79
N GLN A 13 1.53 -11.94 16.39
CA GLN A 13 0.86 -10.81 15.73
C GLN A 13 1.82 -9.63 15.47
N LEU A 14 2.81 -9.42 16.33
CA LEU A 14 3.84 -8.39 16.17
C LEU A 14 4.95 -8.76 15.17
N ALA A 15 5.03 -10.03 14.75
CA ALA A 15 6.04 -10.53 13.83
C ALA A 15 5.55 -10.65 12.38
N GLN A 16 4.41 -10.06 12.02
CA GLN A 16 4.10 -9.78 10.62
C GLN A 16 5.05 -8.67 10.14
N SER A 17 6.25 -9.05 9.70
CA SER A 17 7.15 -8.11 9.05
C SER A 17 6.48 -7.62 7.77
N CYS A 18 6.07 -6.35 7.78
CA CYS A 18 5.61 -5.70 6.58
C CYS A 18 6.85 -5.49 5.70
N ILE A 19 6.91 -6.23 4.59
CA ILE A 19 8.06 -6.26 3.68
C ILE A 19 7.83 -5.42 2.42
N VAL A 20 6.63 -4.85 2.30
CA VAL A 20 6.20 -4.06 1.17
C VAL A 20 5.69 -2.71 1.66
N THR A 21 6.17 -1.63 1.06
CA THR A 21 5.75 -0.27 1.37
C THR A 21 5.21 0.37 0.11
N PHE A 22 4.05 1.01 0.21
CA PHE A 22 3.47 1.86 -0.83
C PHE A 22 3.56 3.33 -0.39
N GLU A 23 3.95 4.17 -1.33
CA GLU A 23 3.98 5.62 -1.19
C GLU A 23 3.28 6.23 -2.40
N GLY A 24 2.30 7.11 -2.17
CA GLY A 24 1.56 7.77 -3.23
C GLY A 24 1.29 9.24 -2.96
N ILE A 25 1.12 10.01 -4.03
CA ILE A 25 0.69 11.40 -4.01
C ILE A 25 -0.48 11.52 -4.98
N PHE A 26 -1.65 11.92 -4.46
CA PHE A 26 -2.81 12.24 -5.25
C PHE A 26 -3.04 13.75 -5.28
N THR A 27 -3.18 14.31 -6.47
CA THR A 27 -3.41 15.73 -6.70
C THR A 27 -4.89 15.96 -7.02
N PRO A 28 -5.73 16.43 -6.07
CA PRO A 28 -7.19 16.41 -6.25
C PRO A 28 -7.71 17.32 -7.38
N TRP A 29 -7.01 18.42 -7.66
CA TRP A 29 -7.49 19.44 -8.61
C TRP A 29 -7.44 18.95 -10.07
N ASN A 30 -6.40 18.22 -10.46
CA ASN A 30 -6.29 17.60 -11.79
C ASN A 30 -6.58 16.09 -11.79
N GLY A 31 -6.61 15.45 -10.62
CA GLY A 31 -6.83 14.01 -10.45
C GLY A 31 -5.66 13.16 -10.92
N HIS A 32 -4.45 13.70 -10.89
CA HIS A 32 -3.20 12.99 -11.14
C HIS A 32 -2.79 12.19 -9.91
N MET A 33 -2.25 10.98 -10.10
CA MET A 33 -1.68 10.17 -9.03
C MET A 33 -0.30 9.66 -9.45
N THR A 34 0.69 9.92 -8.59
CA THR A 34 1.95 9.20 -8.61
C THR A 34 1.99 8.22 -7.46
N ALA A 35 2.46 7.00 -7.70
CA ALA A 35 2.64 6.03 -6.65
C ALA A 35 3.79 5.08 -6.96
N LYS A 36 4.35 4.48 -5.92
CA LYS A 36 5.34 3.41 -6.02
C LYS A 36 5.14 2.39 -4.92
N VAL A 37 5.48 1.14 -5.23
CA VAL A 37 5.54 0.04 -4.28
C VAL A 37 6.98 -0.43 -4.21
N THR A 38 7.52 -0.47 -2.99
CA THR A 38 8.86 -0.96 -2.69
C THR A 38 8.76 -2.27 -1.95
N SER A 39 9.47 -3.31 -2.40
CA SER A 39 9.58 -4.59 -1.70
C SER A 39 11.06 -4.96 -1.58
N GLY A 40 11.52 -5.29 -0.38
CA GLY A 40 12.93 -5.65 -0.13
C GLY A 40 13.93 -4.56 -0.52
N GLY A 41 13.52 -3.28 -0.48
CA GLY A 41 14.36 -2.13 -0.85
C GLY A 41 14.37 -1.78 -2.35
N HIS A 42 13.62 -2.49 -3.19
CA HIS A 42 13.53 -2.24 -4.63
C HIS A 42 12.11 -1.81 -5.02
N GLN A 43 12.00 -0.83 -5.91
CA GLN A 43 10.71 -0.44 -6.49
C GLN A 43 10.25 -1.54 -7.44
N VAL A 44 9.07 -2.10 -7.17
CA VAL A 44 8.51 -3.24 -7.91
C VAL A 44 7.21 -2.91 -8.64
N CYS A 45 6.51 -1.84 -8.24
CA CYS A 45 5.37 -1.30 -8.98
C CYS A 45 5.38 0.22 -8.95
N HIS A 46 4.73 0.85 -9.92
CA HIS A 46 4.57 2.30 -9.99
C HIS A 46 3.27 2.72 -10.68
N LEU A 47 2.86 3.96 -10.45
CA LEU A 47 1.77 4.63 -11.14
C LEU A 47 2.20 6.08 -11.38
N ASP A 48 1.89 6.60 -12.56
CA ASP A 48 2.09 8.01 -12.91
C ASP A 48 1.04 8.37 -13.97
N GLU A 49 -0.20 8.62 -13.52
CA GLU A 49 -1.35 8.72 -14.41
C GLU A 49 -2.46 9.64 -13.88
N PHE A 50 -3.30 10.13 -14.79
CA PHE A 50 -4.57 10.78 -14.45
C PHE A 50 -5.66 9.73 -14.22
N ILE A 51 -6.17 9.66 -12.99
CA ILE A 51 -7.08 8.61 -12.54
C ILE A 51 -8.55 9.04 -12.44
N ARG A 52 -8.85 10.35 -12.46
CA ARG A 52 -10.20 10.93 -12.23
C ARG A 52 -11.34 10.34 -13.07
N SER A 53 -11.04 9.75 -14.23
CA SER A 53 -12.00 9.16 -15.16
C SER A 53 -11.82 7.66 -15.38
N LYS A 54 -10.88 7.02 -14.66
CA LYS A 54 -10.63 5.59 -14.74
C LYS A 54 -11.52 4.86 -13.71
N ARG A 55 -11.86 3.61 -14.00
CA ARG A 55 -12.65 2.74 -13.10
C ARG A 55 -11.79 2.31 -11.89
N ASP A 56 -12.38 2.38 -10.71
CA ASP A 56 -11.81 1.88 -9.44
C ASP A 56 -11.84 0.33 -9.41
N PRO A 57 -10.78 -0.37 -8.94
CA PRO A 57 -9.50 0.13 -8.44
C PRO A 57 -8.46 0.45 -9.53
N TYR A 58 -7.47 1.26 -9.17
CA TYR A 58 -6.34 1.59 -10.04
C TYR A 58 -5.20 0.60 -9.88
N TRP A 59 -4.93 -0.15 -10.93
CA TRP A 59 -3.82 -1.08 -11.00
C TRP A 59 -2.52 -0.34 -11.29
N LEU A 60 -1.46 -0.71 -10.56
CA LEU A 60 -0.13 -0.17 -10.77
C LEU A 60 0.61 -1.00 -11.83
N ASN A 61 1.52 -0.34 -12.54
CA ASN A 61 2.46 -0.98 -13.45
C ASN A 61 3.54 -1.69 -12.63
N CYS A 62 3.50 -3.02 -12.61
CA CYS A 62 4.40 -3.86 -11.82
C CYS A 62 5.40 -4.65 -12.69
N GLU A 63 6.52 -5.03 -12.09
CA GLU A 63 7.38 -6.09 -12.63
C GLU A 63 6.63 -7.43 -12.74
N ASP A 64 7.10 -8.32 -13.62
CA ASP A 64 6.48 -9.62 -13.88
C ASP A 64 6.17 -10.41 -12.60
N ASN A 65 5.00 -11.05 -12.57
CA ASN A 65 4.46 -11.87 -11.46
C ASN A 65 4.12 -11.11 -10.16
N LYS A 66 4.02 -9.78 -10.22
CA LYS A 66 3.56 -8.93 -9.12
C LYS A 66 2.33 -8.14 -9.54
N TYR A 67 1.46 -7.86 -8.58
CA TYR A 67 0.23 -7.12 -8.78
C TYR A 67 0.03 -6.17 -7.62
N ALA A 68 -0.41 -4.95 -7.91
CA ALA A 68 -0.78 -3.99 -6.88
C ALA A 68 -1.94 -3.12 -7.36
N TRP A 69 -2.81 -2.73 -6.44
CA TRP A 69 -3.86 -1.77 -6.72
C TRP A 69 -4.12 -0.84 -5.52
N ILE A 70 -4.64 0.34 -5.82
CA ILE A 70 -5.08 1.34 -4.86
C ILE A 70 -6.52 1.75 -5.19
N SER A 71 -7.35 1.96 -4.17
CA SER A 71 -8.69 2.52 -4.35
C SER A 71 -8.62 4.00 -4.73
N GLN A 72 -9.67 4.49 -5.38
CA GLN A 72 -9.73 5.86 -5.87
C GLN A 72 -9.59 6.93 -4.80
N ASP A 73 -10.13 6.67 -3.62
CA ASP A 73 -10.04 7.54 -2.45
C ASP A 73 -8.72 7.35 -1.67
N GLY A 74 -7.84 6.47 -2.13
CA GLY A 74 -6.59 6.12 -1.46
C GLY A 74 -6.77 5.37 -0.15
N SER A 75 -7.99 4.93 0.19
CA SER A 75 -8.34 4.30 1.47
C SER A 75 -8.06 2.80 1.54
N ARG A 76 -7.65 2.17 0.43
CA ARG A 76 -7.30 0.74 0.37
C ARG A 76 -6.14 0.52 -0.57
N PHE A 77 -5.19 -0.30 -0.12
CA PHE A 77 -4.07 -0.78 -0.90
C PHE A 77 -3.96 -2.31 -0.77
N ALA A 78 -3.64 -2.98 -1.87
CA ALA A 78 -3.27 -4.39 -1.84
C ALA A 78 -2.08 -4.67 -2.78
N TYR A 79 -1.30 -5.67 -2.40
CA TYR A 79 -0.16 -6.16 -3.15
C TYR A 79 -0.17 -7.69 -3.16
N ALA A 80 0.13 -8.29 -4.29
CA ALA A 80 0.29 -9.73 -4.43
C ALA A 80 1.54 -10.05 -5.23
N ALA A 81 2.29 -11.07 -4.80
CA ALA A 81 3.46 -11.54 -5.52
C ALA A 81 3.67 -13.04 -5.31
N ASN A 82 4.02 -13.76 -6.38
CA ASN A 82 4.33 -15.19 -6.31
C ASN A 82 3.24 -16.03 -5.62
N GLY A 83 1.96 -15.69 -5.82
CA GLY A 83 0.82 -16.37 -5.21
C GLY A 83 0.59 -16.08 -3.72
N VAL A 84 1.24 -15.06 -3.17
CA VAL A 84 1.04 -14.59 -1.80
C VAL A 84 0.40 -13.20 -1.82
N ASP A 85 -0.69 -13.04 -1.08
CA ASP A 85 -1.38 -11.76 -0.90
C ASP A 85 -0.86 -11.03 0.35
N TYR A 86 -0.63 -9.73 0.19
CA TYR A 86 -0.24 -8.80 1.23
C TYR A 86 -1.28 -7.70 1.27
N HIS A 87 -1.90 -7.51 2.43
CA HIS A 87 -2.90 -6.47 2.58
C HIS A 87 -2.24 -5.22 3.15
N GLY A 88 -2.54 -4.07 2.55
CA GLY A 88 -2.10 -2.79 3.05
C GLY A 88 -2.71 -2.49 4.42
N VAL A 89 -1.87 -2.05 5.34
CA VAL A 89 -2.22 -1.38 6.58
C VAL A 89 -1.79 0.08 6.42
N PRO A 90 -2.70 1.06 6.59
CA PRO A 90 -2.34 2.46 6.45
C PRO A 90 -1.42 2.82 7.61
N THR A 91 -0.20 3.26 7.31
CA THR A 91 0.80 3.58 8.33
C THR A 91 0.69 5.02 8.81
N ARG A 92 0.03 5.85 8.02
CA ARG A 92 -0.21 7.27 8.32
C ARG A 92 -1.60 7.64 7.82
N THR A 93 -2.27 8.51 8.58
CA THR A 93 -3.44 9.22 8.05
C THR A 93 -3.01 10.01 6.82
N PRO A 94 -3.82 10.06 5.74
CA PRO A 94 -3.52 10.90 4.60
C PRO A 94 -3.22 12.34 5.03
N MET A 95 -2.16 12.93 4.48
CA MET A 95 -1.70 14.28 4.84
C MET A 95 -1.64 15.16 3.60
N ASN A 96 -2.02 16.42 3.73
CA ASN A 96 -1.82 17.40 2.67
C ASN A 96 -0.37 17.92 2.69
N ASP A 97 0.22 18.11 1.51
CA ASP A 97 1.46 18.88 1.37
C ASP A 97 1.20 20.37 1.16
N GLU A 98 2.27 21.14 0.93
CA GLU A 98 2.21 22.60 0.73
C GLU A 98 1.33 23.00 -0.48
N ASP A 99 1.18 22.10 -1.46
CA ASP A 99 0.39 22.28 -2.67
C ASP A 99 -1.03 21.67 -2.56
N ASN A 100 -1.44 21.21 -1.36
CA ASN A 100 -2.67 20.47 -1.09
C ASN A 100 -2.80 19.12 -1.83
N ASN A 101 -1.68 18.48 -2.19
CA ASN A 101 -1.69 17.09 -2.61
C ASN A 101 -1.87 16.16 -1.40
N ILE A 102 -2.61 15.08 -1.59
CA ILE A 102 -2.85 14.06 -0.56
C ILE A 102 -1.73 13.01 -0.64
N LYS A 103 -0.92 12.91 0.41
CA LYS A 103 0.09 11.85 0.57
C LYS A 103 -0.53 10.60 1.18
N LEU A 104 -0.24 9.46 0.56
CA LEU A 104 -0.75 8.14 0.94
C LEU A 104 0.43 7.23 1.32
N TYR A 105 0.32 6.55 2.46
CA TYR A 105 1.36 5.65 2.97
C TYR A 105 0.75 4.37 3.51
N TRP A 106 1.23 3.25 3.00
CA TRP A 106 0.76 1.92 3.35
C TRP A 106 1.95 0.99 3.55
N ASP A 107 1.92 0.16 4.58
CA ASP A 107 2.78 -1.01 4.69
C ASP A 107 1.92 -2.24 4.47
N ALA A 108 2.34 -3.15 3.61
CA ALA A 108 1.64 -4.41 3.38
C ALA A 108 2.39 -5.56 4.02
N CYS A 109 1.68 -6.33 4.82
CA CYS A 109 2.22 -7.37 5.67
C CYS A 109 1.70 -8.73 5.19
N ARG A 110 2.53 -9.77 5.32
CA ARG A 110 2.15 -11.12 4.93
C ARG A 110 1.05 -11.62 5.85
N MET A 111 -0.10 -11.99 5.28
CA MET A 111 -1.19 -12.64 6.04
C MET A 111 -0.93 -14.13 6.25
#